data_AF-A0A2G6EZ21-F1
#
_entry.id   AF-A0A2G6EZ21-F1
#
_cell.length_a   1.000
_cell.length_b   1.000
_cell.length_c   1.000
_cell.angle_alpha   90.00
_cell.angle_beta   90.00
_cell.angle_gamma   90.00
#
_symmetry.space_group_name_H-M   'P 1'
#
loop_
_entity.id
_entity.type
_entity.pdbx_description
1 polymer ?
#
loop_
_entity_poly.entity_id
_entity_poly.type
_entity_poly.pdbx_seq_one_letter_code
_entity_poly.pdbx_strand_id
1 'polypeptide(L)'
;MLKHPNFPAETAMLLHAIFEWSAVFIGAWLYRRQARLNDSTKVSLGMLIGCLAGAGIGNKLLFIIEVPQTLTEHGWAALAMGQTIVGGLLGGLIGVEIAKKILKIRQSTGDKFVYPLAAAMIIGRIGCFLAGLYDGTYGTATNLPWGVNFGDGIARHPTQVYDQLFIIGLAGILWHYKPQL
;
A
#
# COMPACT_ATOMS: atom_id res chain seq x y z
N MET A 1 10.00 15.41 -21.81
CA MET A 1 9.76 13.95 -21.76
C MET A 1 10.96 13.26 -21.15
N LEU A 2 10.84 12.88 -19.89
CA LEU A 2 11.85 12.12 -19.16
C LEU A 2 11.77 10.65 -19.58
N LYS A 3 12.91 9.96 -19.65
CA LYS A 3 12.96 8.54 -19.99
C LYS A 3 12.94 7.71 -18.70
N HIS A 4 11.98 6.79 -18.60
CA HIS A 4 11.98 5.77 -17.56
C HIS A 4 13.03 4.69 -17.88
N PRO A 5 13.66 4.05 -16.87
CA PRO A 5 14.47 2.86 -17.09
C PRO A 5 13.65 1.72 -17.73
N ASN A 6 14.09 1.23 -18.89
CA ASN A 6 13.41 0.11 -19.55
C ASN A 6 13.97 -1.22 -19.01
N PHE A 7 13.28 -1.79 -18.03
CA PHE A 7 13.58 -3.13 -17.53
C PHE A 7 12.82 -4.20 -18.34
N PRO A 8 13.39 -5.41 -18.52
CA PRO A 8 12.63 -6.57 -18.96
C PRO A 8 11.45 -6.85 -18.02
N ALA A 9 10.37 -7.45 -18.54
CA ALA A 9 9.14 -7.71 -17.78
C ALA A 9 9.40 -8.46 -16.46
N GLU A 10 10.22 -9.51 -16.49
CA GLU A 10 10.56 -10.30 -15.30
C GLU A 10 11.25 -9.45 -14.22
N THR A 11 12.20 -8.60 -14.63
CA THR A 11 12.91 -7.69 -13.72
C THR A 11 11.98 -6.63 -13.17
N ALA A 12 11.08 -6.07 -13.99
CA ALA A 12 10.09 -5.09 -13.56
C ALA A 12 9.13 -5.66 -12.50
N MET A 13 8.61 -6.87 -12.73
CA MET A 13 7.74 -7.58 -11.77
C MET A 13 8.50 -7.93 -10.49
N LEU A 14 9.75 -8.36 -10.60
CA LEU A 14 10.59 -8.65 -9.43
C LEU A 14 10.84 -7.39 -8.59
N LEU A 15 11.20 -6.27 -9.24
CA LEU A 15 11.39 -4.99 -8.56
C LEU A 15 10.11 -4.55 -7.87
N HIS A 16 8.97 -4.65 -8.55
CA HIS A 16 7.67 -4.34 -7.96
C HIS A 16 7.44 -5.15 -6.67
N ALA A 17 7.58 -6.47 -6.74
CA ALA A 17 7.40 -7.36 -5.60
C ALA A 17 8.38 -7.06 -4.46
N ILE A 18 9.66 -6.81 -4.76
CA ILE A 18 10.67 -6.47 -3.74
C ILE A 18 10.26 -5.20 -2.99
N PHE A 19 9.84 -4.16 -3.70
CA PHE A 19 9.41 -2.90 -3.09
C PHE A 19 8.08 -3.05 -2.32
N GLU A 20 7.14 -3.85 -2.81
CA GLU A 20 5.89 -4.16 -2.10
C GLU A 20 6.16 -4.88 -0.76
N TRP A 21 6.94 -5.95 -0.77
CA TRP A 21 7.30 -6.67 0.45
C TRP A 21 8.16 -5.83 1.39
N SER A 22 9.05 -5.00 0.84
CA SER A 22 9.84 -4.04 1.62
C SER A 22 8.96 -2.97 2.27
N ALA A 23 7.93 -2.49 1.56
CA ALA A 23 6.96 -1.53 2.09
C ALA A 23 6.17 -2.14 3.27
N VAL A 24 5.67 -3.37 3.12
CA VAL A 24 4.99 -4.09 4.20
C VAL A 24 5.91 -4.28 5.39
N PHE A 25 7.15 -4.72 5.16
CA PHE A 25 8.14 -4.94 6.21
C PHE A 25 8.49 -3.64 6.95
N ILE A 26 8.82 -2.57 6.23
CA ILE A 26 9.20 -1.28 6.81
C ILE A 26 8.02 -0.65 7.54
N GLY A 27 6.80 -0.73 6.99
CA GLY A 27 5.58 -0.29 7.65
C GLY A 27 5.35 -1.04 8.97
N ALA A 28 5.41 -2.38 8.94
CA ALA A 28 5.28 -3.20 10.13
C ALA A 28 6.37 -2.87 11.18
N TRP A 29 7.61 -2.72 10.75
CA TRP A 29 8.73 -2.35 11.62
C TRP A 29 8.55 -0.98 12.26
N LEU A 30 8.16 0.04 11.48
CA LEU A 30 7.88 1.40 11.98
C LEU A 30 6.73 1.40 12.97
N TYR A 31 5.65 0.67 12.68
CA TYR A 31 4.54 0.50 13.60
C TYR A 31 5.01 -0.13 14.92
N ARG A 32 5.79 -1.22 14.86
CA ARG A 32 6.31 -1.88 16.06
C ARG A 32 7.23 -0.96 16.85
N ARG A 33 8.08 -0.18 16.19
CA ARG A 33 8.97 0.79 16.84
C ARG A 33 8.19 1.88 17.57
N GLN A 34 7.14 2.42 16.96
CA GLN A 34 6.28 3.45 17.58
C GLN A 34 5.44 2.87 18.73
N ALA A 35 4.84 1.70 18.53
CA ALA A 35 3.98 1.08 19.52
C ALA A 35 4.75 0.61 20.76
N ARG A 36 6.04 0.23 20.64
CA ARG A 36 6.88 -0.13 21.80
C ARG A 36 7.04 0.99 22.82
N LEU A 37 6.83 2.24 22.43
CA LEU A 37 6.94 3.37 23.36
C LEU A 37 5.73 3.47 24.30
N ASN A 38 4.56 3.01 23.85
CA ASN A 38 3.29 3.31 24.52
C ASN A 38 2.42 2.06 24.81
N ASP A 39 2.69 0.93 24.17
CA ASP A 39 1.88 -0.29 24.25
C ASP A 39 2.68 -1.52 24.67
N SER A 40 1.98 -2.46 25.30
CA SER A 40 2.49 -3.82 25.49
C SER A 40 2.80 -4.51 24.15
N THR A 41 3.82 -5.36 24.15
CA THR A 41 4.16 -6.23 23.02
C THR A 41 2.98 -7.06 22.54
N LYS A 42 2.13 -7.56 23.46
CA LYS A 42 0.94 -8.35 23.09
C LYS A 42 -0.08 -7.53 22.32
N VAL A 43 -0.33 -6.30 22.77
CA VAL A 43 -1.29 -5.39 22.15
C VAL A 43 -0.83 -5.00 20.76
N SER A 44 0.41 -4.50 20.66
CA SER A 44 0.98 -4.06 19.40
C SER A 44 1.11 -5.19 18.37
N LEU A 45 1.51 -6.41 18.77
CA LEU A 45 1.50 -7.55 17.86
C LEU A 45 0.09 -7.94 17.43
N GLY A 46 -0.87 -7.98 18.35
CA GLY A 46 -2.26 -8.31 18.02
C GLY A 46 -2.87 -7.33 17.01
N MET A 47 -2.62 -6.02 17.17
CA MET A 47 -3.05 -5.00 16.22
C MET A 47 -2.41 -5.17 14.84
N LEU A 48 -1.10 -5.41 14.81
CA LEU A 48 -0.37 -5.60 13.56
C LEU A 48 -0.83 -6.86 12.82
N ILE A 49 -0.99 -7.97 13.53
CA ILE A 49 -1.49 -9.24 12.97
C ILE A 49 -2.92 -9.05 12.46
N GLY A 50 -3.79 -8.43 13.25
CA GLY A 50 -5.16 -8.11 12.83
C GLY A 50 -5.18 -7.27 11.55
N CYS A 51 -4.36 -6.22 11.49
CA CYS A 51 -4.23 -5.36 10.32
C CYS A 51 -3.75 -6.13 9.07
N LEU A 52 -2.64 -6.86 9.17
CA LEU A 52 -2.06 -7.58 8.02
C LEU A 52 -2.95 -8.73 7.55
N ALA A 53 -3.51 -9.52 8.48
CA ALA A 53 -4.42 -10.60 8.13
C ALA A 53 -5.72 -10.05 7.53
N GLY A 54 -6.28 -9.00 8.13
CA GLY A 54 -7.47 -8.33 7.63
C GLY A 54 -7.24 -7.75 6.23
N ALA A 55 -6.12 -7.07 6.00
CA ALA A 55 -5.79 -6.49 4.71
C ALA A 55 -5.55 -7.56 3.63
N GLY A 56 -4.80 -8.62 3.95
CA GLY A 56 -4.51 -9.72 3.02
C GLY A 56 -5.75 -10.57 2.68
N ILE A 57 -6.72 -10.67 3.59
CA ILE A 57 -8.01 -11.33 3.29
C ILE A 57 -8.92 -10.37 2.52
N GLY A 58 -9.04 -9.13 2.99
CA GLY A 58 -9.96 -8.13 2.44
C GLY A 58 -9.63 -7.75 1.00
N ASN A 59 -8.34 -7.63 0.64
CA ASN A 59 -7.94 -7.30 -0.73
C ASN A 59 -8.32 -8.39 -1.75
N LYS A 60 -8.33 -9.67 -1.35
CA LYS A 60 -8.72 -10.80 -2.21
C LYS A 60 -10.22 -10.98 -2.26
N LEU A 61 -10.89 -10.90 -1.10
CA LEU A 61 -12.34 -11.03 -1.04
C LEU A 61 -13.03 -9.95 -1.85
N LEU A 62 -12.63 -8.68 -1.70
CA LEU A 62 -13.25 -7.61 -2.46
C LEU A 62 -12.92 -7.70 -3.96
N PHE A 63 -11.71 -8.15 -4.33
CA PHE A 63 -11.38 -8.40 -5.74
C PHE A 63 -12.32 -9.44 -6.38
N ILE A 64 -12.60 -10.54 -5.68
CA ILE A 64 -13.54 -11.56 -6.17
C ILE A 64 -14.97 -11.00 -6.29
N ILE A 65 -15.36 -10.10 -5.39
CA ILE A 65 -16.67 -9.43 -5.47
C ILE A 65 -16.73 -8.46 -6.65
N GLU A 66 -15.64 -7.72 -6.92
CA GLU A 66 -15.53 -6.78 -8.04
C GLU A 66 -15.52 -7.51 -9.39
N VAL A 67 -14.88 -8.68 -9.47
CA VAL A 67 -14.75 -9.48 -10.70
C VAL A 67 -15.13 -10.95 -10.45
N PRO A 68 -16.42 -11.26 -10.25
CA PRO A 68 -16.88 -12.60 -9.85
C PRO A 68 -16.66 -13.66 -10.92
N GLN A 69 -16.60 -13.25 -12.20
CA GLN A 69 -16.32 -14.12 -13.35
C GLN A 69 -14.97 -14.83 -13.22
N THR A 70 -13.98 -14.19 -12.58
CA THR A 70 -12.65 -14.76 -12.36
C THR A 70 -12.71 -16.07 -11.57
N LEU A 71 -13.63 -16.16 -10.60
CA LEU A 71 -13.81 -17.35 -9.78
C LEU A 71 -14.41 -18.51 -10.59
N THR A 72 -15.31 -18.22 -11.53
CA THR A 72 -15.90 -19.25 -12.40
C THR A 72 -14.93 -19.75 -13.45
N GLU A 73 -14.04 -18.89 -13.95
CA GLU A 73 -13.08 -19.24 -15.01
C GLU A 73 -11.84 -19.96 -14.48
N HIS A 74 -11.34 -19.55 -13.31
CA HIS A 74 -10.05 -20.00 -12.79
C HIS A 74 -10.17 -20.75 -11.44
N GLY A 75 -11.40 -20.90 -10.92
CA GLY A 75 -11.64 -21.55 -9.64
C GLY A 75 -10.87 -20.90 -8.49
N TRP A 76 -10.35 -21.71 -7.57
CA TRP A 76 -9.58 -21.23 -6.42
C TRP A 76 -8.30 -20.46 -6.77
N ALA A 77 -7.76 -20.61 -7.99
CA ALA A 77 -6.62 -19.81 -8.44
C ALA A 77 -6.96 -18.31 -8.52
N ALA A 78 -8.25 -17.96 -8.62
CA ALA A 78 -8.71 -16.56 -8.58
C ALA A 78 -8.34 -15.83 -7.28
N LEU A 79 -8.19 -16.55 -6.17
CA LEU A 79 -7.71 -15.97 -4.91
C LEU A 79 -6.25 -15.52 -4.98
N ALA A 80 -5.42 -16.17 -5.81
CA ALA A 80 -4.04 -15.75 -6.03
C ALA A 80 -3.96 -14.58 -7.02
N MET A 81 -4.98 -14.41 -7.87
CA MET A 81 -5.06 -13.34 -8.86
C MET A 81 -5.58 -12.03 -8.27
N GLY A 82 -5.22 -10.92 -8.92
CA GLY A 82 -5.70 -9.56 -8.63
C GLY A 82 -5.47 -9.07 -7.19
N GLN A 83 -5.69 -7.78 -6.98
CA GLN A 83 -5.75 -7.21 -5.63
C GLN A 83 -6.45 -5.86 -5.70
N THR A 84 -7.22 -5.51 -4.66
CA THR A 84 -7.83 -4.18 -4.53
C THR A 84 -7.33 -3.48 -3.28
N ILE A 85 -6.89 -2.24 -3.47
CA ILE A 85 -6.44 -1.38 -2.37
C ILE A 85 -7.60 -1.05 -1.42
N VAL A 86 -8.81 -0.90 -1.95
CA VAL A 86 -10.01 -0.61 -1.16
C VAL A 86 -10.30 -1.78 -0.22
N GLY A 87 -10.24 -3.01 -0.74
CA GLY A 87 -10.43 -4.22 0.06
C GLY A 87 -9.34 -4.39 1.11
N GLY A 88 -8.08 -4.08 0.77
CA GLY A 88 -6.97 -4.10 1.71
C GLY A 88 -7.14 -3.12 2.87
N LEU A 89 -7.52 -1.87 2.58
CA LEU A 89 -7.73 -0.84 3.60
C LEU A 89 -8.93 -1.17 4.50
N LEU A 90 -10.07 -1.55 3.92
CA LEU A 90 -11.27 -1.93 4.68
C LEU A 90 -11.02 -3.19 5.51
N GLY A 91 -10.40 -4.21 4.92
CA GLY A 91 -10.05 -5.45 5.60
C GLY A 91 -9.08 -5.20 6.75
N GLY A 92 -8.06 -4.36 6.56
CA GLY A 92 -7.12 -3.98 7.60
C GLY A 92 -7.81 -3.28 8.79
N LEU A 93 -8.71 -2.33 8.52
CA LEU A 93 -9.51 -1.67 9.56
C LEU A 93 -10.36 -2.67 10.34
N ILE A 94 -11.11 -3.54 9.64
CA ILE A 94 -11.94 -4.58 10.27
C ILE A 94 -11.07 -5.50 11.13
N GLY A 95 -9.92 -5.92 10.62
CA GLY A 95 -8.98 -6.78 11.34
C GLY A 95 -8.42 -6.12 12.61
N VAL A 96 -8.10 -4.83 12.57
CA VAL A 96 -7.70 -4.05 13.74
C VAL A 96 -8.84 -3.97 14.77
N GLU A 97 -10.07 -3.69 14.35
CA GLU A 97 -11.21 -3.60 15.27
C GLU A 97 -11.57 -4.95 15.90
N ILE A 98 -11.43 -6.06 15.16
CA ILE A 98 -11.55 -7.41 15.71
C ILE A 98 -10.45 -7.65 16.75
N ALA A 99 -9.19 -7.31 16.44
CA ALA A 99 -8.09 -7.45 17.39
C ALA A 99 -8.31 -6.62 18.66
N LYS A 100 -8.83 -5.39 18.54
CA LYS A 100 -9.22 -4.53 19.68
C LYS A 100 -10.28 -5.19 20.52
N LYS A 101 -11.31 -5.77 19.91
CA LYS A 101 -12.39 -6.47 20.61
C LYS A 101 -11.85 -7.66 21.41
N ILE A 102 -10.97 -8.48 20.80
CA ILE A 102 -10.34 -9.64 21.47
C ILE A 102 -9.46 -9.20 22.64
N LEU A 103 -8.68 -8.14 22.46
CA LEU A 103 -7.77 -7.59 23.46
C LEU A 103 -8.43 -6.65 24.48
N LYS A 104 -9.76 -6.45 24.37
CA LYS A 104 -10.55 -5.54 25.23
C LYS A 104 -10.07 -4.08 25.21
N ILE A 105 -9.58 -3.60 24.08
CA ILE A 105 -9.10 -2.24 23.89
C ILE A 105 -10.23 -1.36 23.36
N ARG A 106 -10.52 -0.26 24.05
CA ARG A 106 -11.58 0.69 23.67
C ARG A 106 -11.06 2.04 23.15
N GLN A 107 -9.78 2.35 23.39
CA GLN A 107 -9.16 3.59 22.91
C GLN A 107 -8.96 3.58 21.40
N SER A 108 -8.89 4.78 20.81
CA SER A 108 -8.50 4.94 19.40
C SER A 108 -7.04 4.51 19.20
N THR A 109 -6.77 3.76 18.13
CA THR A 109 -5.43 3.26 17.79
C THR A 109 -4.98 3.68 16.39
N GLY A 110 -5.83 4.38 15.64
CA GLY A 110 -5.60 4.73 14.23
C GLY A 110 -4.37 5.61 14.01
N ASP A 111 -4.11 6.56 14.91
CA ASP A 111 -3.00 7.51 14.80
C ASP A 111 -1.63 6.81 14.69
N LYS A 112 -1.50 5.64 15.34
CA LYS A 112 -0.28 4.83 15.32
C LYS A 112 -0.01 4.19 13.96
N PHE A 113 -1.02 4.09 13.10
CA PHE A 113 -0.90 3.52 11.75
C PHE A 113 -0.60 4.57 10.68
N VAL A 114 -0.85 5.85 10.94
CA VAL A 114 -0.73 6.93 9.93
C VAL A 114 0.68 6.99 9.32
N TYR A 115 1.72 7.18 10.14
CA TYR A 115 3.09 7.30 9.63
C TYR A 115 3.66 5.99 9.07
N PRO A 116 3.44 4.82 9.71
CA PRO A 116 3.82 3.54 9.11
C PRO A 116 3.18 3.28 7.75
N LEU A 117 1.87 3.59 7.60
CA LEU A 117 1.15 3.41 6.35
C LEU A 117 1.64 4.39 5.28
N ALA A 118 1.88 5.65 5.63
CA ALA A 118 2.45 6.64 4.73
C ALA A 118 3.82 6.21 4.19
N ALA A 119 4.71 5.73 5.08
CA ALA A 119 6.02 5.22 4.68
C ALA A 119 5.92 4.00 3.76
N ALA A 120 5.06 3.03 4.10
CA ALA A 120 4.80 1.87 3.26
C ALA A 120 4.29 2.27 1.87
N MET A 121 3.30 3.17 1.79
CA MET A 121 2.77 3.64 0.51
C MET A 121 3.82 4.36 -0.34
N ILE A 122 4.66 5.21 0.27
CA ILE A 122 5.74 5.88 -0.46
C ILE A 122 6.69 4.85 -1.09
N ILE A 123 7.12 3.86 -0.31
CA ILE A 123 8.02 2.78 -0.77
C ILE A 123 7.35 1.94 -1.85
N GLY A 124 6.08 1.55 -1.67
CA GLY A 124 5.33 0.78 -2.66
C GLY A 124 5.20 1.53 -3.99
N ARG A 125 4.97 2.85 -3.95
CA ARG A 125 4.92 3.69 -5.16
C ARG A 125 6.25 3.78 -5.90
N ILE A 126 7.39 3.58 -5.23
CA ILE A 126 8.68 3.45 -5.92
C ILE A 126 8.67 2.16 -6.76
N GLY A 127 8.18 1.05 -6.20
CA GLY A 127 8.00 -0.21 -6.92
C GLY A 127 7.09 -0.07 -8.13
N CYS A 128 5.92 0.57 -7.98
CA CYS A 128 5.01 0.86 -9.08
C CYS A 128 5.68 1.70 -10.17
N PHE A 129 6.43 2.75 -9.79
CA PHE A 129 7.14 3.59 -10.75
C PHE A 129 8.14 2.78 -11.55
N LEU A 130 9.02 2.02 -10.89
CA LEU A 130 10.04 1.18 -11.52
C LEU A 130 9.47 0.06 -12.41
N ALA A 131 8.29 -0.45 -12.08
CA ALA A 131 7.59 -1.43 -12.89
C ALA A 131 6.99 -0.83 -14.17
N GLY A 132 6.80 0.48 -14.21
CA GLY A 132 6.34 1.21 -15.40
C GLY A 132 5.01 0.69 -15.94
N LEU A 133 4.98 0.30 -17.22
CA LEU A 133 3.76 -0.18 -17.88
C LEU A 133 3.23 -1.51 -17.33
N TYR A 134 4.09 -2.32 -16.70
CA TYR A 134 3.71 -3.66 -16.21
C TYR A 134 2.84 -3.61 -14.94
N ASP A 135 2.90 -2.51 -14.19
CA ASP A 135 2.12 -2.32 -12.96
C ASP A 135 0.72 -1.70 -13.23
N GLY A 136 0.53 -1.07 -14.39
CA GLY A 136 -0.78 -0.55 -14.79
C GLY A 136 -1.25 0.71 -14.04
N THR A 137 -0.47 1.27 -13.12
CA THR A 137 -0.85 2.50 -12.38
C THR A 137 -0.29 3.79 -12.98
N TYR A 138 0.17 3.77 -14.23
CA TYR A 138 0.67 4.96 -14.94
C TYR A 138 -0.46 5.91 -15.35
N GLY A 139 -0.14 7.19 -15.48
CA GLY A 139 -1.11 8.21 -15.85
C GLY A 139 -1.50 8.27 -17.32
N THR A 140 -2.44 9.15 -17.62
CA THR A 140 -2.84 9.50 -18.98
C THR A 140 -1.72 10.23 -19.73
N ALA A 141 -1.83 10.26 -21.07
CA ALA A 141 -0.90 10.99 -21.92
C ALA A 141 -0.87 12.49 -21.58
N THR A 142 0.30 13.11 -21.68
CA THR A 142 0.50 14.51 -21.30
C THR A 142 1.57 15.20 -22.13
N ASN A 143 1.39 16.50 -22.34
CA ASN A 143 2.37 17.37 -23.01
C ASN A 143 3.23 18.18 -22.01
N LEU A 144 3.07 17.93 -20.71
CA LEU A 144 3.81 18.66 -19.67
C LEU A 144 5.30 18.28 -19.69
N PRO A 145 6.20 19.22 -19.32
CA PRO A 145 7.64 19.01 -19.46
C PRO A 145 8.19 17.87 -18.60
N TRP A 146 7.53 17.59 -17.47
CA TRP A 146 7.85 16.49 -16.54
C TRP A 146 7.15 15.16 -16.86
N GLY A 147 6.46 15.05 -18.00
CA GLY A 147 5.90 13.77 -18.45
C GLY A 147 6.98 12.70 -18.63
N VAL A 148 6.68 11.47 -18.20
CA VAL A 148 7.60 10.33 -18.22
C VAL A 148 7.18 9.33 -19.31
N ASN A 149 8.14 8.87 -20.11
CA ASN A 149 7.95 7.77 -21.05
C ASN A 149 8.29 6.45 -20.37
N PHE A 150 7.31 5.56 -20.22
CA PHE A 150 7.50 4.24 -19.61
C PHE A 150 7.86 3.13 -20.61
N GLY A 151 8.23 3.48 -21.84
CA GLY A 151 8.73 2.55 -22.86
C GLY A 151 7.83 2.40 -24.09
N ASP A 152 6.63 2.98 -24.09
CA ASP A 152 5.66 2.96 -25.20
C ASP A 152 5.80 4.14 -26.16
N GLY A 153 6.72 5.08 -25.89
CA GLY A 153 6.90 6.27 -26.73
C GLY A 153 5.92 7.40 -26.40
N ILE A 154 5.09 7.25 -25.36
CA ILE A 154 4.09 8.25 -24.96
C ILE A 154 4.53 8.90 -23.65
N ALA A 155 4.59 10.23 -23.62
CA ALA A 155 4.79 10.96 -22.37
C ALA A 155 3.52 10.89 -21.52
N ARG A 156 3.63 10.41 -20.29
CA ARG A 156 2.50 10.22 -19.37
C ARG A 156 2.71 10.93 -18.04
N HIS A 157 1.63 11.26 -17.36
CA HIS A 157 1.70 11.74 -15.98
C HIS A 157 2.31 10.65 -15.08
N PRO A 158 3.41 10.91 -14.34
CA PRO A 158 3.94 9.99 -13.33
C PRO A 158 3.08 10.04 -12.06
N THR A 159 1.88 9.47 -12.13
CA THR A 159 0.89 9.36 -11.03
C THR A 159 1.49 8.80 -9.76
N GLN A 160 2.42 7.84 -9.86
CA GLN A 160 3.09 7.26 -8.70
C GLN A 160 3.89 8.30 -7.91
N VAL A 161 4.55 9.22 -8.61
CA VAL A 161 5.32 10.32 -8.00
C VAL A 161 4.37 11.36 -7.40
N TYR A 162 3.25 11.65 -8.06
CA TYR A 162 2.24 12.56 -7.52
C TYR A 162 1.67 12.04 -6.19
N ASP A 163 1.35 10.75 -6.12
CA ASP A 163 0.90 10.09 -4.91
C ASP A 163 1.93 10.18 -3.78
N GLN A 164 3.21 9.94 -4.10
CA GLN A 164 4.29 10.08 -3.12
C GLN A 164 4.39 11.50 -2.58
N LEU A 165 4.40 12.50 -3.45
CA LEU A 165 4.48 13.90 -3.06
C LEU A 165 3.27 14.31 -2.21
N PHE A 166 2.07 13.85 -2.58
CA PHE A 166 0.86 14.08 -1.79
C PHE A 166 0.98 13.46 -0.40
N ILE A 167 1.41 12.20 -0.28
CA ILE A 167 1.56 11.50 1.00
C ILE A 167 2.65 12.16 1.87
N ILE A 168 3.77 12.56 1.27
CA ILE A 168 4.84 13.28 1.98
C ILE A 168 4.30 14.62 2.51
N GLY A 169 3.60 15.39 1.68
CA GLY A 169 2.98 16.65 2.08
C GLY A 169 1.96 16.46 3.21
N LEU A 170 1.07 15.48 3.07
CA LEU A 170 0.07 15.15 4.08
C LEU A 170 0.71 14.71 5.40
N ALA A 171 1.71 13.83 5.35
CA ALA A 171 2.45 13.40 6.53
C ALA A 171 3.18 14.57 7.21
N GLY A 172 3.76 15.49 6.43
CA GLY A 172 4.39 16.71 6.94
C GLY A 172 3.40 17.65 7.63
N ILE A 173 2.21 17.83 7.04
CA ILE A 173 1.11 18.60 7.63
C ILE A 173 0.67 17.96 8.95
N LEU A 174 0.39 16.65 8.96
CA LEU A 174 -0.01 15.93 10.16
C LEU A 174 1.06 15.94 11.24
N TRP A 175 2.34 15.94 10.86
CA TRP A 175 3.44 16.09 11.79
C TRP A 175 3.44 17.46 12.46
N HIS A 176 3.18 18.52 11.69
CA HIS A 176 3.12 19.88 12.21
C HIS A 176 1.93 20.08 13.17
N TYR A 177 0.78 19.48 12.88
CA TYR A 177 -0.42 19.58 13.71
C TYR A 177 -0.53 18.53 14.80
N LYS A 178 0.45 17.63 14.94
CA LYS A 178 0.42 16.59 15.96
C LYS A 178 0.44 17.25 17.35
N PRO A 179 -0.64 17.21 18.13
CA PRO A 179 -0.60 17.74 19.49
C PRO A 179 0.39 16.89 20.28
N GLN A 180 1.37 17.55 20.91
CA GLN A 180 2.26 16.93 21.88
C GLN A 180 1.44 16.64 23.14
N LEU A 181 0.74 15.50 23.15
CA LEU A 181 0.10 14.94 24.34
C LEU A 181 1.04 13.91 24.97
#